data_AF-U2TL88-F1
#
_entry.id   AF-U2TL88-F1
#
_cell.length_a   1.000
_cell.length_b   1.000
_cell.length_c   1.000
_cell.angle_alpha   90.00
_cell.angle_beta   90.00
_cell.angle_gamma   90.00
#
_symmetry.space_group_name_H-M   'P 1'
#
loop_
_entity.id
_entity.type
_entity.pdbx_description
1 polymer ?
#
loop_
_entity_poly.entity_id
_entity_poly.type
_entity_poly.pdbx_seq_one_letter_code
_entity_poly.pdbx_strand_id
1 'polypeptide(L)'
;MPFAPASNGRTAKSMDRAMQSVLNASKTLLANIRFMSVDHPIKTIVVTSSVPNEGKTFVASNLASAIATSGKGVLLVECDMRRRSLAAVLDVHARHGIYSVLSGQVPLRQAVIGTKTKNLHFLDAEPHIPNPSDLLGSRHFAALLQQMGQTYDYVIFDTPPVDAFVDAAVLGTMVDAVFMVVRERFAKRGDVASAATQLRQAGCNFAGVIMNGCETRGSGYYYESYYKEGTGAAQAEGPVMEPARPAARPAPRASQPKPQAQRPTAAPARAQRPQAAPARGAVGVQPVQSARHVHAVAHGRGVAPQVRAERPEG
;
A
#
# COMPACT_ATOMS: atom_id res chain seq x y z
N MET A 1 8.46 -17.97 -7.71
CA MET A 1 8.20 -17.85 -9.17
C MET A 1 7.21 -16.71 -9.35
N PRO A 2 7.35 -15.84 -10.36
CA PRO A 2 6.35 -14.81 -10.67
C PRO A 2 4.99 -15.46 -11.02
N PHE A 3 3.90 -14.76 -10.71
CA PHE A 3 2.55 -15.19 -11.08
C PHE A 3 2.30 -14.92 -12.56
N ALA A 4 1.62 -15.86 -13.23
CA ALA A 4 1.46 -15.80 -14.67
C ALA A 4 0.53 -14.67 -15.12
N PRO A 5 0.88 -13.92 -16.18
CA PRO A 5 -0.08 -13.04 -16.84
C PRO A 5 -1.18 -13.87 -17.53
N ALA A 6 -2.33 -13.24 -17.80
CA ALA A 6 -3.45 -13.91 -18.47
C ALA A 6 -3.04 -14.58 -19.80
N SER A 7 -3.57 -15.78 -20.06
CA SER A 7 -3.07 -16.70 -21.10
C SER A 7 -3.53 -16.40 -22.52
N ASN A 8 -4.51 -15.51 -22.75
CA ASN A 8 -5.14 -15.14 -24.03
C ASN A 8 -4.45 -15.62 -25.33
N GLY A 9 -4.52 -16.93 -25.63
CA GLY A 9 -3.94 -17.53 -26.85
C GLY A 9 -2.41 -17.46 -27.01
N ARG A 10 -1.64 -17.26 -25.94
CA ARG A 10 -0.16 -17.15 -26.03
C ARG A 10 0.51 -18.52 -26.20
N THR A 11 1.51 -18.59 -27.08
CA THR A 11 2.41 -19.75 -27.17
C THR A 11 3.29 -19.87 -25.92
N ALA A 12 3.82 -21.07 -25.64
CA ALA A 12 4.70 -21.30 -24.48
C ALA A 12 5.91 -20.34 -24.44
N LYS A 13 6.61 -20.17 -25.57
CA LYS A 13 7.73 -19.23 -25.70
C LYS A 13 7.32 -17.76 -25.48
N SER A 14 6.08 -17.40 -25.84
CA SER A 14 5.55 -16.06 -25.58
C SER A 14 5.23 -15.88 -24.10
N MET A 15 4.70 -16.91 -23.45
CA MET A 15 4.42 -16.93 -22.02
C MET A 15 5.71 -16.79 -21.20
N ASP A 16 6.78 -17.52 -21.56
CA ASP A 16 8.07 -17.44 -20.87
C ASP A 16 8.65 -16.03 -20.92
N ARG A 17 8.66 -15.39 -22.10
CA ARG A 17 9.12 -14.01 -22.24
C ARG A 17 8.26 -13.03 -21.43
N ALA A 18 6.95 -13.21 -21.44
CA ALA A 18 6.04 -12.38 -20.65
C ALA A 18 6.33 -12.55 -19.14
N MET A 19 6.56 -13.77 -18.70
CA MET A 19 6.91 -14.10 -17.32
C MET A 19 8.23 -13.44 -16.88
N GLN A 20 9.24 -13.50 -17.75
CA GLN A 20 10.53 -12.85 -17.52
C GLN A 20 10.41 -11.32 -17.44
N SER A 21 9.59 -10.73 -18.31
CA SER A 21 9.28 -9.30 -18.27
C SER A 21 8.63 -8.90 -16.95
N VAL A 22 7.62 -9.64 -16.49
CA VAL A 22 6.93 -9.41 -15.21
C VAL A 22 7.90 -9.52 -14.04
N LEU A 23 8.78 -10.53 -14.04
CA LEU A 23 9.81 -10.70 -13.01
C LEU A 23 10.74 -9.49 -12.95
N ASN A 24 11.25 -9.05 -14.10
CA ASN A 24 12.17 -7.91 -14.17
C ASN A 24 11.47 -6.61 -13.75
N ALA A 25 10.25 -6.38 -14.23
CA ALA A 25 9.44 -5.23 -13.82
C ALA A 25 9.18 -5.21 -12.31
N SER A 26 8.89 -6.36 -11.69
CA SER A 26 8.66 -6.47 -10.25
C SER A 26 9.93 -6.21 -9.43
N LYS A 27 11.09 -6.66 -9.92
CA LYS A 27 12.40 -6.35 -9.31
C LYS A 27 12.72 -4.86 -9.41
N THR A 28 12.45 -4.24 -10.57
CA THR A 28 12.61 -2.79 -10.76
C THR A 28 11.67 -2.01 -9.84
N LEU A 29 10.42 -2.43 -9.70
CA LEU A 29 9.46 -1.82 -8.77
C LEU A 29 9.98 -1.90 -7.32
N LEU A 30 10.47 -3.06 -6.88
CA LEU A 30 11.07 -3.21 -5.56
C LEU A 30 12.29 -2.30 -5.37
N ALA A 31 13.17 -2.20 -6.36
CA ALA A 31 14.31 -1.29 -6.31
C ALA A 31 13.87 0.16 -6.16
N ASN A 32 12.89 0.60 -6.97
CA ASN A 32 12.33 1.95 -6.88
C ASN A 32 11.76 2.22 -5.48
N ILE A 33 10.93 1.32 -4.94
CA ILE A 33 10.36 1.44 -3.59
C ILE A 33 11.45 1.61 -2.52
N ARG A 34 12.55 0.84 -2.62
CA ARG A 34 13.69 0.95 -1.69
C ARG A 34 14.39 2.29 -1.75
N PHE A 35 14.43 2.94 -2.92
CA PHE A 35 15.07 4.24 -3.11
C PHE A 35 14.15 5.44 -2.85
N MET A 36 12.84 5.23 -2.67
CA MET A 36 11.89 6.32 -2.45
C MET A 36 12.11 7.05 -1.12
N SER A 37 12.57 6.36 -0.09
CA SER A 37 12.81 6.96 1.21
C SER A 37 13.94 6.23 1.93
N VAL A 38 15.05 6.96 2.14
CA VAL A 38 16.25 6.45 2.81
C VAL A 38 16.07 6.49 4.33
N ASP A 39 15.53 7.61 4.84
CA ASP A 39 15.40 7.84 6.30
C ASP A 39 14.19 7.13 6.91
N HIS A 40 13.11 6.94 6.13
CA HIS A 40 11.89 6.26 6.56
C HIS A 40 11.59 5.11 5.59
N PRO A 41 12.22 3.94 5.76
CA PRO A 41 12.05 2.82 4.84
C PRO A 41 10.58 2.41 4.71
N ILE A 42 10.10 2.32 3.47
CA ILE A 42 8.74 1.87 3.15
C ILE A 42 8.63 0.37 3.46
N LYS A 43 7.81 -0.01 4.44
CA LYS A 43 7.57 -1.41 4.84
C LYS A 43 6.13 -1.85 4.59
N THR A 44 5.17 -0.99 4.87
CA THR A 44 3.74 -1.25 4.74
C THR A 44 3.19 -0.59 3.49
N ILE A 45 2.61 -1.38 2.59
CA ILE A 45 2.27 -0.95 1.25
C ILE A 45 0.84 -1.35 0.91
N VAL A 46 0.01 -0.37 0.57
CA VAL A 46 -1.29 -0.61 -0.06
C VAL A 46 -1.13 -0.63 -1.57
N VAL A 47 -1.71 -1.64 -2.20
CA VAL A 47 -1.89 -1.73 -3.65
C VAL A 47 -3.39 -1.67 -3.93
N THR A 48 -3.79 -0.67 -4.70
CA THR A 48 -5.17 -0.46 -5.17
C THR A 48 -5.18 -0.23 -6.68
N SER A 49 -6.34 0.06 -7.27
CA SER A 49 -6.47 0.51 -8.65
C SER A 49 -7.51 1.62 -8.77
N SER A 50 -7.55 2.33 -9.89
CA SER A 50 -8.56 3.35 -10.11
C SER A 50 -9.94 2.72 -10.30
N VAL A 51 -10.02 1.67 -11.12
CA VAL A 51 -11.24 0.93 -11.44
C VAL A 51 -11.01 -0.59 -11.31
N PRO A 52 -12.07 -1.41 -11.29
CA PRO A 52 -11.91 -2.87 -11.26
C PRO A 52 -11.12 -3.43 -12.46
N ASN A 53 -10.46 -4.58 -12.27
CA ASN A 53 -9.76 -5.36 -13.32
C ASN A 53 -8.51 -4.71 -13.95
N GLU A 54 -7.87 -3.76 -13.26
CA GLU A 54 -6.58 -3.19 -13.71
C GLU A 54 -5.35 -4.04 -13.33
N GLY A 55 -5.56 -5.13 -12.59
CA GLY A 55 -4.51 -6.07 -12.21
C GLY A 55 -3.77 -5.73 -10.92
N LYS A 56 -4.41 -5.00 -9.99
CA LYS A 56 -3.89 -4.73 -8.64
C LYS A 56 -3.40 -5.98 -7.90
N THR A 57 -4.20 -7.04 -7.85
CA THR A 57 -3.85 -8.32 -7.22
C THR A 57 -2.65 -8.96 -7.90
N PHE A 58 -2.59 -8.90 -9.24
CA PHE A 58 -1.46 -9.43 -10.01
C PHE A 58 -0.16 -8.68 -9.67
N VAL A 59 -0.21 -7.34 -9.58
CA VAL A 59 0.94 -6.51 -9.21
C VAL A 59 1.34 -6.76 -7.76
N ALA A 60 0.38 -6.79 -6.82
CA ALA A 60 0.61 -7.04 -5.39
C ALA A 60 1.31 -8.39 -5.16
N SER A 61 0.79 -9.47 -5.75
CA SER A 61 1.36 -10.81 -5.62
C SER A 61 2.76 -10.91 -6.23
N ASN A 62 3.00 -10.30 -7.40
CA ASN A 62 4.32 -10.32 -8.02
C ASN A 62 5.35 -9.46 -7.29
N LEU A 63 4.95 -8.30 -6.74
CA LEU A 63 5.81 -7.51 -5.86
C LEU A 63 6.19 -8.31 -4.61
N ALA A 64 5.21 -8.97 -3.97
CA ALA A 64 5.45 -9.83 -2.83
C ALA A 64 6.43 -10.98 -3.19
N SER A 65 6.25 -11.63 -4.33
CA SER A 65 7.19 -12.67 -4.78
C SER A 65 8.60 -12.12 -5.03
N ALA A 66 8.74 -10.89 -5.57
CA ALA A 66 10.04 -10.27 -5.80
C ALA A 66 10.76 -9.95 -4.48
N ILE A 67 10.03 -9.44 -3.49
CA ILE A 67 10.55 -9.20 -2.13
C ILE A 67 11.01 -10.51 -1.49
N ALA A 68 10.15 -11.53 -1.51
CA ALA A 68 10.43 -12.84 -0.93
C ALA A 68 11.70 -13.48 -1.53
N THR A 69 11.83 -13.41 -2.87
CA THR A 69 12.98 -13.94 -3.61
C THR A 69 14.27 -13.15 -3.34
N SER A 70 14.16 -11.88 -2.90
CA SER A 70 15.33 -11.10 -2.45
C SER A 70 15.82 -11.47 -1.04
N GLY A 71 15.23 -12.50 -0.43
CA GLY A 71 15.60 -12.99 0.91
C GLY A 71 14.87 -12.32 2.06
N LYS A 72 13.90 -11.44 1.78
CA LYS A 72 13.14 -10.67 2.78
C LYS A 72 11.83 -11.35 3.14
N GLY A 73 11.45 -11.31 4.41
CA GLY A 73 10.18 -11.83 4.89
C GLY A 73 9.04 -10.87 4.53
N VAL A 74 8.05 -11.35 3.80
CA VAL A 74 6.91 -10.52 3.37
C VAL A 74 5.58 -11.20 3.70
N LEU A 75 4.65 -10.40 4.23
CA LEU A 75 3.26 -10.78 4.42
C LEU A 75 2.40 -10.12 3.34
N LEU A 76 1.69 -10.94 2.57
CA LEU A 76 0.65 -10.48 1.65
C LEU A 76 -0.70 -10.65 2.34
N VAL A 77 -1.51 -9.59 2.36
CA VAL A 77 -2.79 -9.53 3.09
C VAL A 77 -3.92 -9.27 2.10
N GLU A 78 -4.96 -10.11 2.15
CA GLU A 78 -6.21 -9.89 1.42
C GLU A 78 -7.05 -8.84 2.15
N CYS A 79 -7.13 -7.63 1.59
CA CYS A 79 -8.02 -6.57 2.06
C CYS A 79 -9.12 -6.24 1.03
N ASP A 80 -9.20 -6.95 -0.10
CA ASP A 80 -10.37 -6.93 -0.99
C ASP A 80 -11.38 -7.98 -0.51
N MET A 81 -11.99 -7.68 0.64
CA MET A 81 -12.97 -8.56 1.30
C MET A 81 -14.28 -8.72 0.50
N ARG A 82 -14.43 -7.94 -0.57
CA ARG A 82 -15.58 -7.93 -1.47
C ARG A 82 -15.38 -8.88 -2.65
N ARG A 83 -14.16 -8.92 -3.19
CA ARG A 83 -13.79 -9.79 -4.31
C ARG A 83 -12.44 -10.44 -4.05
N ARG A 84 -12.41 -11.31 -3.04
CA ARG A 84 -11.24 -12.10 -2.66
C ARG A 84 -10.72 -12.91 -3.84
N SER A 85 -9.42 -12.87 -4.06
CA SER A 85 -8.78 -13.59 -5.17
C SER A 85 -7.37 -14.07 -4.87
N LEU A 86 -6.72 -13.56 -3.83
CA LEU A 86 -5.34 -13.93 -3.50
C LEU A 86 -5.17 -15.41 -3.17
N ALA A 87 -6.08 -16.00 -2.39
CA ALA A 87 -5.99 -17.43 -2.03
C ALA A 87 -5.94 -18.33 -3.28
N ALA A 88 -6.74 -18.01 -4.30
CA ALA A 88 -6.74 -18.73 -5.58
C ALA A 88 -5.47 -18.46 -6.40
N VAL A 89 -4.99 -17.20 -6.43
CA VAL A 89 -3.73 -16.83 -7.11
C VAL A 89 -2.53 -17.55 -6.49
N LEU A 90 -2.52 -17.70 -5.17
CA LEU A 90 -1.45 -18.33 -4.40
C LEU A 90 -1.56 -19.86 -4.35
N ASP A 91 -2.70 -20.43 -4.75
CA ASP A 91 -3.03 -21.85 -4.62
C ASP A 91 -2.86 -22.34 -3.17
N VAL A 92 -3.55 -21.64 -2.25
CA VAL A 92 -3.51 -21.91 -0.81
C VAL A 92 -4.91 -21.90 -0.19
N HIS A 93 -5.05 -22.56 0.95
CA HIS A 93 -6.27 -22.57 1.75
C HIS A 93 -5.97 -22.17 3.19
N ALA A 94 -6.46 -21.00 3.60
CA ALA A 94 -6.37 -20.53 4.98
C ALA A 94 -7.62 -20.95 5.77
N ARG A 95 -7.42 -21.35 7.04
CA ARG A 95 -8.54 -21.68 7.97
C ARG A 95 -9.11 -20.46 8.66
N HIS A 96 -8.27 -19.44 8.83
CA HIS A 96 -8.59 -18.19 9.50
C HIS A 96 -8.06 -17.05 8.64
N GLY A 97 -8.71 -15.90 8.73
CA GLY A 97 -8.28 -14.69 8.07
C GLY A 97 -8.20 -13.52 9.05
N ILE A 98 -8.17 -12.33 8.49
CA ILE A 98 -8.02 -11.09 9.22
C ILE A 98 -9.14 -10.85 10.23
N TYR A 99 -10.38 -11.26 9.94
CA TYR A 99 -11.50 -11.07 10.84
C TYR A 99 -11.40 -11.95 12.09
N SER A 100 -10.99 -13.22 11.97
CA SER A 100 -10.73 -14.09 13.12
C SER A 100 -9.64 -13.52 14.04
N VAL A 101 -8.63 -12.84 13.48
CA VAL A 101 -7.61 -12.16 14.29
C VAL A 101 -8.17 -10.94 15.00
N LEU A 102 -8.89 -10.08 14.28
CA LEU A 102 -9.43 -8.84 14.83
C LEU A 102 -10.55 -9.06 15.86
N SER A 103 -11.29 -10.16 15.73
CA SER A 103 -12.29 -10.59 16.71
C SER A 103 -11.69 -11.37 17.90
N GLY A 104 -10.38 -11.59 17.93
CA GLY A 104 -9.68 -12.28 19.01
C GLY A 104 -9.91 -13.79 19.06
N GLN A 105 -10.48 -14.39 18.01
CA GLN A 105 -10.69 -15.84 17.93
C GLN A 105 -9.37 -16.61 17.85
N VAL A 106 -8.40 -16.08 17.11
CA VAL A 106 -7.06 -16.66 16.97
C VAL A 106 -5.99 -15.57 16.97
N PRO A 107 -4.77 -15.84 17.47
CA PRO A 107 -3.65 -14.93 17.32
C PRO A 107 -3.16 -14.87 15.86
N LEU A 108 -2.56 -13.75 15.44
CA LEU A 108 -2.03 -13.53 14.09
C LEU A 108 -1.22 -14.73 13.55
N ARG A 109 -0.32 -15.29 14.37
CA ARG A 109 0.54 -16.42 13.97
C ARG A 109 -0.22 -17.68 13.52
N GLN A 110 -1.46 -17.87 13.98
CA GLN A 110 -2.30 -19.01 13.61
C GLN A 110 -3.13 -18.74 12.36
N ALA A 111 -3.39 -17.47 12.03
CA ALA A 111 -4.10 -17.08 10.82
C ALA A 111 -3.17 -16.95 9.61
N VAL A 112 -1.89 -16.62 9.84
CA VAL A 112 -0.91 -16.52 8.76
C VAL A 112 -0.47 -17.92 8.30
N ILE A 113 -0.46 -18.13 6.99
CA ILE A 113 0.04 -19.35 6.36
C ILE A 113 1.25 -19.07 5.46
N GLY A 114 2.10 -20.08 5.30
CA GLY A 114 3.17 -20.05 4.31
C GLY A 114 2.63 -20.34 2.90
N THR A 115 3.30 -19.79 1.88
CA THR A 115 3.01 -20.11 0.47
C THR A 115 4.07 -21.04 -0.11
N LYS A 116 3.90 -21.45 -1.37
CA LYS A 116 4.92 -22.20 -2.12
C LYS A 116 6.22 -21.40 -2.33
N THR A 117 6.17 -20.07 -2.20
CA THR A 117 7.35 -19.21 -2.32
C THR A 117 7.97 -19.00 -0.94
N LYS A 118 9.23 -19.39 -0.77
CA LYS A 118 9.99 -19.17 0.48
C LYS A 118 9.96 -17.68 0.86
N ASN A 119 9.79 -17.40 2.15
CA ASN A 119 9.68 -16.05 2.75
C ASN A 119 8.41 -15.27 2.38
N LEU A 120 7.50 -15.84 1.57
CA LEU A 120 6.20 -15.25 1.27
C LEU A 120 5.13 -15.92 2.15
N HIS A 121 4.54 -15.11 3.01
CA HIS A 121 3.44 -15.46 3.90
C HIS A 121 2.15 -14.80 3.44
N PHE A 122 1.02 -15.40 3.80
CA PHE A 122 -0.30 -14.93 3.42
C PHE A 122 -1.23 -14.85 4.62
N LEU A 123 -1.94 -13.73 4.75
CA LEU A 123 -3.08 -13.56 5.63
C LEU A 123 -4.32 -13.34 4.77
N ASP A 124 -5.24 -14.31 4.81
CA ASP A 124 -6.50 -14.23 4.06
C ASP A 124 -7.50 -13.31 4.74
N ALA A 125 -8.64 -13.08 4.08
CA ALA A 125 -9.84 -12.51 4.67
C ALA A 125 -10.99 -13.50 4.56
N GLU A 126 -11.85 -13.53 5.56
CA GLU A 126 -13.06 -14.33 5.57
C GLU A 126 -14.07 -13.83 4.53
N PRO A 127 -14.91 -14.70 3.95
CA PRO A 127 -15.97 -14.26 3.05
C PRO A 127 -17.05 -13.48 3.82
N HIS A 128 -17.75 -12.59 3.11
CA HIS A 128 -18.94 -11.88 3.61
C HIS A 128 -18.71 -11.05 4.89
N ILE A 129 -17.51 -10.48 5.07
CA ILE A 129 -17.25 -9.56 6.18
C ILE A 129 -18.17 -8.33 6.04
N PRO A 130 -19.02 -8.02 7.04
CA PRO A 130 -19.82 -6.82 7.04
C PRO A 130 -18.93 -5.59 7.23
N ASN A 131 -19.25 -4.50 6.53
CA ASN A 131 -18.56 -3.21 6.61
C ASN A 131 -17.00 -3.28 6.62
N PRO A 132 -16.35 -3.79 5.55
CA PRO A 132 -14.89 -3.91 5.49
C PRO A 132 -14.12 -2.63 5.83
N SER A 133 -14.63 -1.46 5.41
CA SER A 133 -13.95 -0.18 5.62
C SER A 133 -13.90 0.21 7.11
N ASP A 134 -14.96 -0.08 7.88
CA ASP A 134 -14.98 0.18 9.33
C ASP A 134 -14.00 -0.73 10.07
N LEU A 135 -13.92 -1.99 9.64
CA LEU A 135 -12.97 -2.97 10.17
C LEU A 135 -11.53 -2.47 9.96
N LEU A 136 -11.20 -2.04 8.73
CA LEU A 136 -9.88 -1.51 8.38
C LEU A 136 -9.57 -0.21 9.12
N GLY A 137 -10.55 0.67 9.34
CA GLY A 137 -10.39 1.92 10.09
C GLY A 137 -10.34 1.76 11.61
N SER A 138 -10.48 0.54 12.13
CA SER A 138 -10.58 0.30 13.56
C SER A 138 -9.23 0.39 14.29
N ARG A 139 -9.29 0.71 15.59
CA ARG A 139 -8.11 0.67 16.48
C ARG A 139 -7.48 -0.74 16.56
N HIS A 140 -8.30 -1.79 16.44
CA HIS A 140 -7.82 -3.17 16.43
C HIS A 140 -6.99 -3.45 15.18
N PHE A 141 -7.42 -2.95 14.03
CA PHE A 141 -6.63 -3.06 12.80
C PHE A 141 -5.33 -2.25 12.90
N ALA A 142 -5.36 -1.04 13.44
CA ALA A 142 -4.14 -0.25 13.67
C ALA A 142 -3.13 -1.00 14.55
N ALA A 143 -3.57 -1.66 15.62
CA ALA A 143 -2.72 -2.50 16.45
C ALA A 143 -2.17 -3.73 15.70
N LEU A 144 -3.02 -4.37 14.89
CA LEU A 144 -2.62 -5.50 14.04
C LEU A 144 -1.58 -5.07 12.99
N LEU A 145 -1.74 -3.90 12.38
CA LEU A 145 -0.80 -3.31 11.43
C LEU A 145 0.58 -3.13 12.05
N GLN A 146 0.65 -2.58 13.26
CA GLN A 146 1.90 -2.44 14.01
C GLN A 146 2.55 -3.81 14.29
N GLN A 147 1.76 -4.79 14.71
CA GLN A 147 2.25 -6.15 14.94
C GLN A 147 2.82 -6.78 13.65
N MET A 148 2.13 -6.62 12.52
CA MET A 148 2.60 -7.11 11.22
C MET A 148 3.91 -6.42 10.80
N GLY A 149 4.00 -5.09 10.94
CA GLY A 149 5.21 -4.32 10.60
C GLY A 149 6.43 -4.59 11.49
N GLN A 150 6.22 -5.11 12.70
CA GLN A 150 7.30 -5.60 13.57
C GLN A 150 7.75 -7.02 13.23
N THR A 151 6.86 -7.83 12.63
CA THR A 151 7.11 -9.25 12.36
C THR A 151 7.74 -9.48 10.98
N TYR A 152 7.41 -8.66 9.99
CA TYR A 152 7.84 -8.83 8.60
C TYR A 152 8.69 -7.64 8.12
N ASP A 153 9.61 -7.89 7.19
CA ASP A 153 10.35 -6.81 6.51
C ASP A 153 9.39 -5.94 5.68
N TYR A 154 8.37 -6.57 5.07
CA TYR A 154 7.35 -5.92 4.26
C TYR A 154 5.95 -6.48 4.54
N VAL A 155 4.93 -5.64 4.46
CA VAL A 155 3.52 -6.03 4.49
C VAL A 155 2.81 -5.38 3.31
N ILE A 156 2.19 -6.18 2.45
CA ILE A 156 1.48 -5.72 1.25
C ILE A 156 -0.01 -6.00 1.42
N PHE A 157 -0.84 -4.98 1.23
CA PHE A 157 -2.29 -5.07 1.29
C PHE A 157 -2.87 -4.94 -0.13
N ASP A 158 -3.50 -6.01 -0.64
CA ASP A 158 -4.34 -5.90 -1.84
C ASP A 158 -5.72 -5.38 -1.43
N THR A 159 -6.15 -4.26 -2.01
CA THR A 159 -7.37 -3.55 -1.61
C THR A 159 -8.32 -3.40 -2.81
N PRO A 160 -9.62 -3.14 -2.61
CA PRO A 160 -10.52 -2.89 -3.74
C PRO A 160 -10.17 -1.58 -4.47
N PRO A 161 -10.70 -1.35 -5.70
CA PRO A 161 -10.46 -0.12 -6.43
C PRO A 161 -11.07 1.10 -5.76
N VAL A 162 -10.38 2.24 -5.85
CA VAL A 162 -10.73 3.49 -5.15
C VAL A 162 -12.08 4.05 -5.59
N ASP A 163 -12.40 4.00 -6.89
CA ASP A 163 -13.65 4.57 -7.42
C ASP A 163 -14.90 3.85 -6.89
N ALA A 164 -14.77 2.57 -6.55
CA ALA A 164 -15.90 1.79 -6.07
C ALA A 164 -16.01 1.80 -4.53
N PHE A 165 -14.89 1.90 -3.82
CA PHE A 165 -14.87 1.74 -2.36
C PHE A 165 -13.76 2.54 -1.68
N VAL A 166 -14.03 2.95 -0.43
CA VAL A 166 -13.13 3.79 0.38
C VAL A 166 -12.08 3.00 1.17
N ASP A 167 -12.08 1.66 1.09
CA ASP A 167 -11.19 0.80 1.88
C ASP A 167 -9.70 1.17 1.73
N ALA A 168 -9.26 1.40 0.49
CA ALA A 168 -7.89 1.82 0.20
C ALA A 168 -7.58 3.23 0.75
N ALA A 169 -8.56 4.13 0.74
CA ALA A 169 -8.39 5.48 1.28
C ALA A 169 -8.30 5.47 2.81
N VAL A 170 -9.09 4.63 3.49
CA VAL A 170 -9.02 4.46 4.95
C VAL A 170 -7.68 3.84 5.34
N LEU A 171 -7.33 2.69 4.76
CA LEU A 171 -6.09 1.99 5.07
C LEU A 171 -4.84 2.79 4.68
N GLY A 172 -4.92 3.55 3.58
CA GLY A 172 -3.83 4.34 3.02
C GLY A 172 -3.29 5.45 3.92
N THR A 173 -4.06 5.85 4.94
CA THR A 173 -3.63 6.83 5.95
C THR A 173 -2.74 6.25 7.04
N MET A 174 -2.71 4.92 7.19
CA MET A 174 -2.01 4.23 8.26
C MET A 174 -0.73 3.51 7.80
N VAL A 175 -0.53 3.37 6.49
CA VAL A 175 0.61 2.65 5.88
C VAL A 175 1.67 3.63 5.35
N ASP A 176 2.87 3.14 5.10
CA ASP A 176 4.00 3.95 4.62
C ASP A 176 3.81 4.43 3.18
N ALA A 177 3.14 3.62 2.34
CA ALA A 177 2.94 3.95 0.93
C ALA A 177 1.66 3.36 0.34
N VAL A 178 1.01 4.13 -0.53
CA VAL A 178 -0.10 3.70 -1.39
C VAL A 178 0.32 3.78 -2.85
N PHE A 179 0.21 2.67 -3.57
CA PHE A 179 0.37 2.62 -5.02
C PHE A 179 -0.96 2.31 -5.71
N MET A 180 -1.27 3.09 -6.74
CA MET A 180 -2.44 2.87 -7.59
C MET A 180 -2.00 2.19 -8.89
N VAL A 181 -2.54 1.01 -9.17
CA VAL A 181 -2.32 0.30 -10.42
C VAL A 181 -3.27 0.84 -11.48
N VAL A 182 -2.71 1.21 -12.64
CA VAL A 182 -3.47 1.68 -13.80
C VAL A 182 -3.12 0.82 -15.01
N ARG A 183 -4.12 0.23 -15.64
CA ARG A 183 -3.88 -0.63 -16.81
C ARG A 183 -3.80 0.22 -18.08
N GLU A 184 -2.77 -0.01 -18.91
CA GLU A 184 -2.62 0.68 -20.19
C GLU A 184 -3.89 0.50 -21.05
N ARG A 185 -4.38 1.61 -21.62
CA ARG A 185 -5.54 1.66 -22.53
C ARG A 185 -6.81 0.99 -21.97
N PHE A 186 -7.03 1.11 -20.66
CA PHE A 186 -8.19 0.49 -19.99
C PHE A 186 -9.13 1.53 -19.37
N ALA A 187 -8.70 2.21 -18.30
CA ALA A 187 -9.52 3.19 -17.61
C ALA A 187 -9.55 4.55 -18.33
N LYS A 188 -10.63 5.33 -18.15
CA LYS A 188 -10.67 6.71 -18.65
C LYS A 188 -9.75 7.57 -17.81
N ARG A 189 -9.10 8.55 -18.43
CA ARG A 189 -8.20 9.49 -17.75
C ARG A 189 -8.88 10.22 -16.59
N GLY A 190 -10.18 10.55 -16.73
CA GLY A 190 -10.97 11.19 -15.68
C GLY A 190 -11.08 10.33 -14.42
N ASP A 191 -11.38 9.04 -14.58
CA ASP A 191 -11.52 8.09 -13.48
C ASP A 191 -10.19 7.92 -12.74
N VAL A 192 -9.08 7.79 -13.48
CA VAL A 192 -7.72 7.73 -12.90
C VAL A 192 -7.38 8.99 -12.12
N ALA A 193 -7.68 10.17 -12.66
CA ALA A 193 -7.41 11.44 -12.00
C ALA A 193 -8.28 11.64 -10.76
N SER A 194 -9.55 11.23 -10.82
CA SER A 194 -10.48 11.25 -9.68
C SER A 194 -9.96 10.36 -8.55
N ALA A 195 -9.63 9.11 -8.85
CA ALA A 195 -9.09 8.16 -7.86
C ALA A 195 -7.81 8.67 -7.19
N ALA A 196 -6.87 9.22 -7.97
CA ALA A 196 -5.66 9.83 -7.42
C ALA A 196 -5.96 11.05 -6.52
N THR A 197 -6.97 11.85 -6.89
CA THR A 197 -7.42 13.00 -6.09
C THR A 197 -8.03 12.54 -4.77
N GLN A 198 -8.88 11.50 -4.80
CA GLN A 198 -9.50 10.92 -3.60
C GLN A 198 -8.44 10.42 -2.61
N LEU A 199 -7.44 9.66 -3.07
CA LEU A 199 -6.35 9.19 -2.21
C LEU A 199 -5.58 10.36 -1.56
N ARG A 200 -5.29 11.42 -2.33
CA ARG A 200 -4.60 12.61 -1.81
C ARG A 200 -5.45 13.37 -0.81
N GLN A 201 -6.74 13.57 -1.09
CA GLN A 201 -7.67 14.28 -0.20
C GLN A 201 -7.94 13.52 1.09
N ALA A 202 -7.93 12.18 1.05
CA ALA A 202 -8.02 11.34 2.23
C ALA A 202 -6.78 11.44 3.15
N GLY A 203 -5.70 12.09 2.70
CA GLY A 203 -4.45 12.17 3.45
C GLY A 203 -3.63 10.88 3.41
N CYS A 204 -3.82 10.05 2.38
CA CYS A 204 -3.01 8.85 2.20
C CYS A 204 -1.56 9.22 1.87
N ASN A 205 -0.63 8.35 2.23
CA ASN A 205 0.75 8.40 1.76
C ASN A 205 0.84 7.93 0.29
N PHE A 206 0.23 8.69 -0.62
CA PHE A 206 0.12 8.33 -2.03
C PHE A 206 1.47 8.46 -2.76
N ALA A 207 2.14 7.33 -2.89
CA ALA A 207 3.50 7.20 -3.38
C ALA A 207 3.59 7.28 -4.91
N GLY A 208 2.58 6.80 -5.63
CA GLY A 208 2.53 6.94 -7.08
C GLY A 208 1.65 5.91 -7.80
N VAL A 209 1.89 5.81 -9.10
CA VAL A 209 1.14 4.94 -10.02
C VAL A 209 2.03 3.83 -10.56
N ILE A 210 1.49 2.62 -10.64
CA ILE A 210 2.12 1.47 -11.31
C ILE A 210 1.34 1.20 -12.60
N MET A 211 1.98 1.38 -13.75
CA MET A 211 1.34 1.05 -15.03
C MET A 211 1.42 -0.45 -15.29
N ASN A 212 0.28 -1.08 -15.59
CA ASN A 212 0.18 -2.51 -15.84
C ASN A 212 -0.34 -2.81 -17.24
N GLY A 213 -0.05 -4.01 -17.75
CA GLY A 213 -0.51 -4.45 -19.07
C GLY A 213 0.16 -3.71 -20.23
N CYS A 214 1.33 -3.10 -19.99
CA CYS A 214 2.03 -2.33 -21.00
C CYS A 214 2.43 -3.20 -22.19
N GLU A 215 2.12 -2.75 -23.40
CA GLU A 215 2.68 -3.34 -24.62
C GLU A 215 4.19 -3.07 -24.64
N THR A 216 5.00 -4.14 -24.74
CA THR A 216 6.44 -3.99 -24.98
C THR A 216 6.65 -3.51 -26.41
N ARG A 217 6.36 -2.23 -26.70
CA ARG A 217 6.91 -1.56 -27.88
C ARG A 217 8.42 -1.59 -27.69
N GLY A 218 9.10 -2.33 -28.57
CA GLY A 218 10.42 -2.91 -28.33
C GLY A 218 11.35 -2.03 -27.51
N SER A 219 11.80 -2.55 -26.36
CA SER A 219 12.92 -2.00 -25.61
C SER A 219 14.25 -2.01 -26.40
N GLY A 220 14.23 -2.31 -27.71
CA GLY A 220 15.39 -2.27 -28.58
C GLY A 220 15.98 -0.88 -28.68
N TYR A 221 15.18 0.21 -28.64
CA TYR A 221 15.74 1.55 -28.79
C TYR A 221 16.51 2.07 -27.56
N TYR A 222 16.15 1.63 -26.35
CA TYR A 222 16.84 2.07 -25.12
C TYR A 222 17.99 1.12 -24.72
N TYR A 223 17.90 -0.16 -25.10
CA TYR A 223 18.97 -1.14 -24.87
C TYR A 223 20.03 -1.12 -25.99
N GLU A 224 19.68 -0.86 -27.26
CA GLU A 224 20.69 -0.73 -28.33
C GLU A 224 21.59 0.49 -28.14
N SER A 225 21.09 1.62 -27.64
CA SER A 225 21.91 2.79 -27.38
C SER A 225 22.96 2.53 -26.30
N TYR A 226 22.63 1.73 -25.29
CA TYR A 226 23.54 1.38 -24.20
C TYR A 226 24.65 0.38 -24.59
N TYR A 227 24.41 -0.45 -25.62
CA TYR A 227 25.42 -1.39 -26.14
C TYR A 227 26.15 -0.90 -27.40
N LYS A 228 25.59 0.08 -28.14
CA LYS A 228 26.26 0.70 -29.30
C LYS A 228 27.41 1.63 -28.91
N GLU A 229 27.42 2.20 -27.71
CA GLU A 229 28.55 3.00 -27.22
C GLU A 229 29.74 2.15 -26.70
N GLY A 230 29.58 0.82 -26.57
CA GLY A 230 30.60 -0.07 -26.01
C GLY A 230 31.48 -0.82 -27.04
N THR A 231 31.18 -0.73 -28.34
CA THR A 231 31.94 -1.45 -29.38
C THR A 231 32.17 -0.56 -30.59
N GLY A 232 33.24 0.24 -30.53
CA GLY A 232 33.61 1.15 -31.62
C GLY A 232 34.95 1.84 -31.42
N ALA A 233 35.97 1.12 -30.96
CA ALA A 233 37.35 1.60 -30.98
C ALA A 233 38.15 0.83 -32.03
N ALA A 234 38.24 1.36 -33.27
CA ALA A 234 39.39 1.25 -34.18
C ALA A 234 39.18 2.05 -35.48
N GLN A 235 40.03 3.08 -35.67
CA GLN A 235 40.56 3.66 -36.93
C GLN A 235 39.56 4.41 -37.86
N ALA A 236 39.45 5.75 -37.78
CA ALA A 236 40.20 6.82 -38.50
C ALA A 236 39.90 6.85 -40.03
N GLU A 237 39.46 7.93 -40.70
CA GLU A 237 39.78 9.35 -40.56
C GLU A 237 38.58 10.28 -40.87
N GLY A 238 38.52 11.44 -40.21
CA GLY A 238 37.60 12.56 -40.48
C GLY A 238 38.30 13.90 -40.18
N PRO A 239 37.87 15.02 -40.78
CA PRO A 239 38.72 16.16 -41.09
C PRO A 239 39.19 16.91 -39.83
N VAL A 240 40.43 17.39 -39.89
CA VAL A 240 41.07 18.19 -38.85
C VAL A 240 40.31 19.50 -38.68
N MET A 241 39.64 19.67 -37.54
CA MET A 241 39.13 20.97 -37.10
C MET A 241 40.11 21.57 -36.11
N GLU A 242 40.65 22.73 -36.47
CA GLU A 242 41.65 23.49 -35.73
C GLU A 242 41.12 23.89 -34.33
N PRO A 243 41.93 23.80 -33.25
CA PRO A 243 41.45 24.08 -31.91
C PRO A 243 41.15 25.57 -31.71
N ALA A 244 39.89 25.87 -31.39
CA ALA A 244 39.46 27.19 -30.95
C ALA A 244 40.16 27.58 -29.62
N ARG A 245 40.71 28.79 -29.58
CA ARG A 245 41.40 29.38 -28.42
C ARG A 245 40.49 29.42 -27.18
N PRO A 246 41.03 29.21 -25.96
CA PRO A 246 40.23 29.21 -24.74
C PRO A 246 39.68 30.62 -24.43
N ALA A 247 38.37 30.69 -24.21
CA ALA A 247 37.71 31.89 -23.69
C ALA A 247 38.07 32.10 -22.20
N ALA A 248 38.34 33.36 -21.84
CA ALA A 248 38.78 33.77 -20.51
C ALA A 248 37.72 33.51 -19.41
N ARG A 249 38.20 33.16 -18.21
CA ARG A 249 37.39 33.03 -16.99
C ARG A 249 36.63 34.33 -16.66
N PRO A 250 35.38 34.27 -16.17
CA PRO A 250 34.72 35.44 -15.61
C PRO A 250 35.31 35.82 -14.25
N ALA A 251 35.49 37.12 -14.02
CA ALA A 251 35.94 37.73 -12.76
C ALA A 251 34.83 37.70 -11.67
N PRO A 252 35.20 37.74 -10.38
CA PRO A 252 34.22 37.71 -9.28
C PRO A 252 33.41 39.01 -9.24
N ARG A 253 32.09 38.87 -9.03
CA ARG A 253 31.13 39.98 -9.01
C ARG A 253 31.25 40.76 -7.70
N ALA A 254 31.55 42.05 -7.81
CA ALA A 254 31.58 43.00 -6.70
C ALA A 254 30.18 43.22 -6.10
N SER A 255 30.16 43.46 -4.79
CA SER A 255 29.03 43.78 -3.93
C SER A 255 28.29 45.06 -4.35
N GLN A 256 26.96 45.01 -4.35
CA GLN A 256 26.09 46.20 -4.50
C GLN A 256 25.63 46.73 -3.12
N PRO A 257 25.36 48.04 -2.99
CA PRO A 257 25.13 48.70 -1.70
C PRO A 257 23.70 48.51 -1.16
N LYS A 258 23.58 48.58 0.18
CA LYS A 258 22.33 48.48 0.95
C LYS A 258 21.35 49.63 0.65
N PRO A 259 20.02 49.41 0.65
CA PRO A 259 19.05 50.49 0.67
C PRO A 259 18.96 51.16 2.05
N GLN A 260 18.89 52.49 2.06
CA GLN A 260 18.67 53.34 3.24
C GLN A 260 17.26 53.16 3.82
N ALA A 261 17.19 53.25 5.15
CA ALA A 261 15.97 53.18 5.94
C ALA A 261 15.03 54.37 5.68
N GLN A 262 13.77 54.08 5.34
CA GLN A 262 12.67 55.05 5.40
C GLN A 262 11.97 54.95 6.75
N ARG A 263 11.77 56.11 7.39
CA ARG A 263 11.05 56.29 8.66
C ARG A 263 9.60 55.77 8.57
N PRO A 264 9.06 55.12 9.62
CA PRO A 264 7.62 54.91 9.72
C PRO A 264 6.92 56.20 10.19
N THR A 265 5.99 56.69 9.38
CA THR A 265 5.02 57.74 9.73
C THR A 265 3.77 57.12 10.38
N ALA A 266 3.39 57.72 11.52
CA ALA A 266 2.09 57.77 12.20
C ALA A 266 1.05 56.64 12.05
N ALA A 267 0.64 56.11 13.21
CA ALA A 267 -0.52 55.26 13.44
C ALA A 267 -1.88 55.94 13.12
N PRO A 268 -2.93 55.13 12.96
CA PRO A 268 -4.17 55.45 13.65
C PRO A 268 -4.73 54.29 14.52
N ALA A 269 -5.18 54.72 15.71
CA ALA A 269 -6.34 54.28 16.48
C ALA A 269 -6.61 52.78 16.71
N ARG A 270 -6.21 52.37 17.92
CA ARG A 270 -6.71 51.30 18.79
C ARG A 270 -8.24 51.12 18.75
N ALA A 271 -8.71 50.02 18.16
CA ALA A 271 -10.05 49.49 18.44
C ALA A 271 -10.01 48.61 19.70
N GLN A 272 -10.90 48.92 20.63
CA GLN A 272 -10.93 48.41 22.00
C GLN A 272 -11.49 46.98 22.05
N ARG A 273 -10.88 46.13 22.88
CA ARG A 273 -11.46 44.86 23.34
C ARG A 273 -12.76 45.14 24.11
N PRO A 274 -13.87 44.43 23.84
CA PRO A 274 -14.97 44.40 24.78
C PRO A 274 -14.61 43.54 25.99
N GLN A 275 -14.80 44.13 27.17
CA GLN A 275 -14.73 43.50 28.48
C GLN A 275 -15.85 42.46 28.64
N ALA A 276 -15.54 41.40 29.40
CA ALA A 276 -16.51 40.46 29.92
C ALA A 276 -17.30 41.08 31.08
N ALA A 277 -18.62 40.85 31.10
CA ALA A 277 -19.51 40.96 32.27
C ALA A 277 -20.81 40.16 31.98
N PRO A 278 -21.68 39.87 32.96
CA PRO A 278 -21.67 38.64 33.74
C PRO A 278 -22.91 37.74 33.50
N ALA A 279 -22.85 36.55 34.13
CA ALA A 279 -23.85 35.49 34.11
C ALA A 279 -25.26 35.91 34.55
N ARG A 280 -26.30 35.41 33.86
CA ARG A 280 -27.62 35.02 34.40
C ARG A 280 -28.28 33.98 33.49
N GLY A 281 -28.95 32.99 34.09
CA GLY A 281 -30.07 32.28 33.47
C GLY A 281 -29.91 30.77 33.31
N ALA A 282 -30.24 30.04 34.37
CA ALA A 282 -30.37 28.59 34.41
C ALA A 282 -31.42 28.04 33.43
N VAL A 283 -31.11 26.91 32.78
CA VAL A 283 -32.09 25.85 32.48
C VAL A 283 -31.41 24.52 32.75
N GLY A 284 -31.95 23.79 33.72
CA GLY A 284 -31.42 22.52 34.19
C GLY A 284 -31.64 21.38 33.22
N VAL A 285 -30.62 20.53 33.08
CA VAL A 285 -30.77 19.15 32.62
C VAL A 285 -30.14 18.27 33.70
N GLN A 286 -30.95 17.43 34.31
CA GLN A 286 -30.59 16.58 35.45
C GLN A 286 -29.57 15.49 35.04
N PRO A 287 -28.63 15.11 35.92
CA PRO A 287 -27.74 13.98 35.68
C PRO A 287 -28.47 12.66 35.93
N VAL A 288 -28.37 11.73 34.97
CA VAL A 288 -28.79 10.33 35.15
C VAL A 288 -27.81 9.68 36.12
N GLN A 289 -28.32 9.35 37.31
CA GLN A 289 -27.58 8.67 38.36
C GLN A 289 -27.31 7.21 38.00
N SER A 290 -26.10 6.80 38.29
CA SER A 290 -25.59 5.45 38.35
C SER A 290 -26.28 4.63 39.45
N ALA A 291 -26.83 3.47 39.09
CA ALA A 291 -27.23 2.44 40.05
C ALA A 291 -26.23 1.28 40.01
N ARG A 292 -25.61 1.02 41.16
CA ARG A 292 -24.79 -0.15 41.48
C ARG A 292 -25.68 -1.22 42.11
N HIS A 293 -25.34 -2.48 41.78
CA HIS A 293 -25.50 -3.72 42.57
C HIS A 293 -26.91 -4.27 42.82
N VAL A 294 -27.13 -5.49 42.32
CA VAL A 294 -27.89 -6.51 43.05
C VAL A 294 -27.14 -7.85 42.99
N HIS A 295 -27.22 -8.54 44.12
CA HIS A 295 -26.53 -9.71 44.62
C HIS A 295 -26.54 -10.99 43.75
N ALA A 296 -25.49 -11.77 43.98
CA ALA A 296 -25.38 -13.21 43.74
C ALA A 296 -26.32 -14.03 44.66
N VAL A 297 -26.86 -15.13 44.14
CA VAL A 297 -27.28 -16.32 44.91
C VAL A 297 -26.80 -17.57 44.19
N ALA A 298 -26.09 -18.42 44.94
CA ALA A 298 -25.62 -19.74 44.56
C ALA A 298 -26.61 -20.84 45.04
N HIS A 299 -26.32 -22.08 44.60
CA HIS A 299 -26.96 -23.39 44.84
C HIS A 299 -27.80 -23.90 43.64
N GLY A 300 -27.56 -25.08 43.08
CA GLY A 300 -26.59 -26.15 43.35
C GLY A 300 -26.93 -27.41 42.55
N ARG A 301 -25.94 -28.32 42.44
CA ARG A 301 -26.02 -29.78 42.17
C ARG A 301 -26.59 -30.18 40.78
N GLY A 302 -25.79 -30.77 39.91
CA GLY A 302 -25.53 -32.23 39.86
C GLY A 302 -26.63 -32.88 39.01
N VAL A 303 -26.35 -33.46 37.84
CA VAL A 303 -26.05 -34.89 37.65
C VAL A 303 -25.67 -35.10 36.17
N ALA A 304 -24.61 -35.88 35.93
CA ALA A 304 -24.27 -36.45 34.63
C ALA A 304 -24.95 -37.83 34.46
N PRO A 305 -25.15 -38.30 33.22
CA PRO A 305 -25.02 -39.74 32.93
C PRO A 305 -23.96 -39.94 31.84
N GLN A 306 -22.81 -40.52 32.18
CA GLN A 306 -22.49 -41.94 32.00
C GLN A 306 -22.65 -42.46 30.57
N VAL A 307 -21.49 -42.64 29.96
CA VAL A 307 -21.16 -43.54 28.85
C VAL A 307 -21.62 -44.96 29.17
N ARG A 308 -22.28 -45.62 28.21
CA ARG A 308 -22.32 -47.09 28.16
C ARG A 308 -22.11 -47.55 26.72
N ALA A 309 -20.99 -48.26 26.53
CA ALA A 309 -20.68 -49.05 25.35
C ALA A 309 -20.95 -50.52 25.69
N GLU A 310 -21.65 -51.23 24.81
CA GLU A 310 -21.73 -52.69 24.64
C GLU A 310 -22.64 -52.91 23.41
N ARG A 311 -22.11 -53.17 22.21
CA ARG A 311 -21.64 -54.43 21.58
C ARG A 311 -22.65 -54.91 20.50
N PRO A 312 -22.20 -55.72 19.51
CA PRO A 312 -22.77 -55.76 18.16
C PRO A 312 -23.75 -56.92 17.94
N GLU A 313 -24.63 -56.77 16.95
CA GLU A 313 -25.35 -57.87 16.29
C GLU A 313 -25.42 -57.60 14.78
N GLY A 314 -25.15 -58.64 13.97
CA GLY A 314 -25.49 -58.72 12.54
C GLY A 314 -24.37 -58.43 11.56
#